data_AF-A0A7R9XC37-F1
#
_entry.id   AF-A0A7R9XC37-F1
#
_cell.length_a   1.000
_cell.length_b   1.000
_cell.length_c   1.000
_cell.angle_alpha   90.00
_cell.angle_beta   90.00
_cell.angle_gamma   90.00
#
_symmetry.space_group_name_H-M   'P 1'
#
loop_
_entity.id
_entity.type
_entity.pdbx_description
1 polymer ?
#
loop_
_entity_poly.entity_id
_entity_poly.type
_entity_poly.pdbx_seq_one_letter_code
_entity_poly.pdbx_strand_id
1 'polypeptide(L)'
;AHAHIVDKYFTVIHTKTLSRDEIRKLIGAKFENLTPIIDKLIDVYYLMSNDGLGSDCPFEKYLTSRGKFISLRDLMKWCSRISPKFNLRSSQYATYVFQDAQDCFLGSVPQSQDKLTVLESIGAKLNMAKSQTEFYVNKFKPKINETELAIVVGRSEVCKKKNTTLKRLSLSSTTFSYTRQAVNLLESICAAVNNVEPLLLVGETGVGKTACVQYLAFKTGHSLRVI
;
A
#
# COMPACT_ATOMS: atom_id res chain seq x y z
N ALA A 1 19.87 32.65 -18.24
CA ALA A 1 20.09 32.45 -19.69
C ALA A 1 19.42 31.17 -20.24
N HIS A 2 19.33 30.06 -19.50
CA HIS A 2 18.77 28.79 -20.03
C HIS A 2 17.23 28.66 -20.05
N ALA A 3 16.48 29.48 -19.29
CA ALA A 3 15.01 29.42 -19.27
C ALA A 3 14.37 29.81 -20.61
N HIS A 4 14.93 30.83 -21.30
CA HIS A 4 14.40 31.32 -22.58
C HIS A 4 14.49 30.31 -23.74
N ILE A 5 15.35 29.30 -23.65
CA ILE A 5 15.47 28.27 -24.69
C ILE A 5 14.33 27.25 -24.57
N VAL A 6 13.93 26.90 -23.34
CA VAL A 6 12.84 25.94 -23.09
C VAL A 6 11.51 26.56 -23.53
N ASP A 7 11.25 27.81 -23.23
CA ASP A 7 10.00 28.49 -23.62
C ASP A 7 9.85 28.66 -25.15
N LYS A 8 10.96 28.63 -25.91
CA LYS A 8 10.93 28.80 -27.37
C LYS A 8 10.61 27.51 -28.12
N TYR A 9 10.90 26.34 -27.55
CA TYR A 9 10.72 25.04 -28.22
C TYR A 9 9.63 24.16 -27.60
N PHE A 10 9.13 24.49 -26.41
CA PHE A 10 8.11 23.69 -25.73
C PHE A 10 6.79 24.46 -25.65
N THR A 11 5.70 23.79 -26.03
CA THR A 11 4.34 24.26 -25.77
C THR A 11 3.89 23.73 -24.41
N VAL A 12 3.63 24.63 -23.47
CA VAL A 12 3.10 24.26 -22.15
C VAL A 12 1.60 24.03 -22.27
N ILE A 13 1.18 22.78 -22.02
CA ILE A 13 -0.25 22.43 -21.96
C ILE A 13 -0.63 22.36 -20.49
N HIS A 14 -1.44 23.32 -20.04
CA HIS A 14 -1.99 23.32 -18.68
C HIS A 14 -3.22 22.40 -18.62
N THR A 15 -3.05 21.22 -18.05
CA THR A 15 -4.17 20.33 -17.73
C THR A 15 -4.73 20.69 -16.36
N LYS A 16 -6.04 20.92 -16.27
CA LYS A 16 -6.73 21.09 -14.97
C LYS A 16 -6.69 19.79 -14.17
N THR A 17 -6.69 19.89 -12.85
CA THR A 17 -6.89 18.73 -11.98
C THR A 17 -8.31 18.18 -12.17
N LEU A 18 -8.44 16.86 -12.05
CA LEU A 18 -9.73 16.20 -12.19
C LEU A 18 -10.65 16.59 -11.03
N SER A 19 -11.88 16.94 -11.35
CA SER A 19 -12.93 17.22 -10.36
C SER A 19 -13.36 15.94 -9.65
N ARG A 20 -14.00 16.11 -8.48
CA ARG A 20 -14.56 15.01 -7.69
C ARG A 20 -15.49 14.10 -8.51
N ASP A 21 -16.33 14.68 -9.36
CA ASP A 21 -17.26 13.94 -10.20
C ASP A 21 -16.57 13.16 -11.32
N GLU A 22 -15.50 13.71 -11.90
CA GLU A 22 -14.70 13.01 -12.89
C GLU A 22 -13.94 11.84 -12.26
N ILE A 23 -13.37 12.02 -11.06
CA ILE A 23 -12.75 10.92 -10.31
C ILE A 23 -13.77 9.84 -9.99
N ARG A 24 -14.99 10.21 -9.59
CA ARG A 24 -16.09 9.26 -9.34
C ARG A 24 -16.41 8.44 -10.58
N LYS A 25 -16.59 9.10 -11.73
CA LYS A 25 -16.87 8.44 -13.02
C LYS A 25 -15.73 7.53 -13.46
N LEU A 26 -14.49 7.98 -13.30
CA LEU A 26 -13.28 7.22 -13.63
C LEU A 26 -13.17 5.92 -12.81
N ILE A 27 -13.33 6.01 -11.49
CA ILE A 27 -13.28 4.83 -10.61
C ILE A 27 -14.45 3.90 -10.90
N GLY A 28 -15.67 4.44 -11.07
CA GLY A 28 -16.86 3.64 -11.38
C GLY A 28 -16.73 2.87 -12.70
N ALA A 29 -16.15 3.50 -13.73
CA ALA A 29 -15.92 2.85 -15.02
C ALA A 29 -14.80 1.81 -14.99
N LYS A 30 -13.75 2.01 -14.19
CA LYS A 30 -12.60 1.10 -14.13
C LYS A 30 -12.76 -0.03 -13.11
N PHE A 31 -13.49 0.21 -12.03
CA PHE A 31 -13.66 -0.68 -10.89
C PHE A 31 -15.12 -0.70 -10.46
N GLU A 32 -15.98 -1.30 -11.29
CA GLU A 32 -17.44 -1.33 -11.08
C GLU A 32 -17.83 -1.87 -9.69
N ASN A 33 -17.08 -2.85 -9.19
CA ASN A 33 -17.34 -3.44 -7.88
C ASN A 33 -17.10 -2.49 -6.70
N LEU A 34 -16.30 -1.42 -6.88
CA LEU A 34 -16.03 -0.42 -5.84
C LEU A 34 -17.09 0.68 -5.76
N THR A 35 -18.04 0.73 -6.70
CA THR A 35 -19.15 1.71 -6.76
C THR A 35 -19.79 2.04 -5.40
N PRO A 36 -20.09 1.05 -4.52
CA PRO A 36 -20.73 1.32 -3.23
C PRO A 36 -19.88 2.13 -2.24
N ILE A 37 -18.55 2.17 -2.43
CA ILE A 37 -17.61 2.82 -1.50
C ILE A 37 -16.80 3.95 -2.14
N ILE A 38 -17.05 4.30 -3.42
CA ILE A 38 -16.28 5.34 -4.14
C ILE A 38 -16.24 6.65 -3.35
N ASP A 39 -17.36 7.10 -2.78
CA ASP A 39 -17.40 8.33 -1.99
C ASP A 39 -16.46 8.31 -0.79
N LYS A 40 -16.36 7.16 -0.11
CA LYS A 40 -15.43 6.97 1.01
C LYS A 40 -13.98 6.98 0.54
N LEU A 41 -13.69 6.35 -0.60
CA LEU A 41 -12.33 6.32 -1.17
C LEU A 41 -11.88 7.73 -1.56
N ILE A 42 -12.77 8.49 -2.19
CA ILE A 42 -12.52 9.87 -2.60
C ILE A 42 -12.36 10.79 -1.37
N ASP A 43 -13.19 10.62 -0.33
CA ASP A 43 -13.04 11.35 0.93
C ASP A 43 -11.68 11.09 1.59
N VAL A 44 -11.22 9.84 1.60
CA VAL A 44 -9.88 9.49 2.10
C VAL A 44 -8.78 10.10 1.24
N TYR A 45 -8.95 10.13 -0.08
CA TYR A 45 -8.00 10.81 -0.97
C TYR A 45 -7.90 12.31 -0.69
N TYR A 46 -9.04 13.01 -0.58
CA TYR A 46 -9.05 14.44 -0.28
C TYR A 46 -8.60 14.78 1.14
N LEU A 47 -8.81 13.88 2.12
CA LEU A 47 -8.23 14.02 3.45
C LEU A 47 -6.69 14.04 3.41
N MET A 48 -6.10 13.37 2.41
CA MET A 48 -4.66 13.17 2.26
C MET A 48 -4.03 14.09 1.20
N SER A 49 -4.85 14.75 0.39
CA SER A 49 -4.45 15.56 -0.76
C SER A 49 -4.75 17.04 -0.50
N ASN A 50 -3.93 17.91 -1.07
CA ASN A 50 -3.99 19.37 -0.93
C ASN A 50 -5.32 19.97 -1.48
N ASP A 51 -6.01 19.26 -2.37
CA ASP A 51 -7.22 19.75 -3.05
C ASP A 51 -8.50 19.65 -2.19
N GLY A 52 -8.42 19.15 -0.96
CA GLY A 52 -9.54 19.02 -0.03
C GLY A 52 -9.71 20.24 0.87
N LEU A 53 -10.75 21.04 0.60
CA LEU A 53 -11.40 22.05 1.48
C LEU A 53 -10.61 22.43 2.75
N GLY A 54 -10.06 23.65 2.72
CA GLY A 54 -9.10 24.19 3.68
C GLY A 54 -9.27 23.74 5.12
N SER A 55 -8.17 23.25 5.70
CA SER A 55 -7.93 23.27 7.13
C SER A 55 -6.48 22.91 7.39
N ASP A 56 -5.88 23.57 8.39
CA ASP A 56 -4.57 23.31 8.97
C ASP A 56 -4.43 21.86 9.45
N CYS A 57 -4.32 20.90 8.54
CA CYS A 57 -3.98 19.53 8.88
C CYS A 57 -2.45 19.48 9.03
N PRO A 58 -1.90 19.36 10.26
CA PRO A 58 -0.45 19.38 10.51
C PRO A 58 0.28 18.28 9.73
N PHE A 59 -0.46 17.23 9.37
CA PHE A 59 0.05 16.09 8.64
C PHE A 59 0.33 16.35 7.16
N GLU A 60 -0.36 17.28 6.51
CA GLU A 60 -0.07 17.64 5.12
C GLU A 60 1.34 18.26 5.03
N LYS A 61 1.63 19.22 5.91
CA LYS A 61 2.96 19.83 6.09
C LYS A 61 4.00 18.76 6.42
N TYR A 62 3.63 17.74 7.20
CA TYR A 62 4.51 16.61 7.50
C TYR A 62 4.81 15.72 6.29
N LEU A 63 3.83 15.43 5.42
CA LEU A 63 4.04 14.65 4.21
C LEU A 63 4.85 15.42 3.16
N THR A 64 4.51 16.68 2.93
CA THR A 64 5.18 17.56 1.96
C THR A 64 6.61 17.90 2.39
N SER A 65 6.88 18.12 3.69
CA SER A 65 8.26 18.31 4.19
C SER A 65 9.14 17.09 3.98
N ARG A 66 8.55 15.90 3.81
CA ARG A 66 9.24 14.66 3.45
C ARG A 66 9.23 14.37 1.95
N GLY A 67 8.79 15.33 1.13
CA GLY A 67 8.72 15.23 -0.33
C GLY A 67 7.66 14.24 -0.84
N LYS A 68 6.71 13.84 0.01
CA LYS A 68 5.63 12.94 -0.39
C LYS A 68 4.39 13.75 -0.77
N PHE A 69 4.01 13.66 -2.04
CA PHE A 69 2.78 14.24 -2.57
C PHE A 69 1.80 13.10 -2.87
N ILE A 70 0.59 13.17 -2.32
CA ILE A 70 -0.47 12.22 -2.64
C ILE A 70 -1.15 12.65 -3.93
N SER A 71 -1.11 11.77 -4.92
CA SER A 71 -1.63 12.02 -6.26
C SER A 71 -2.76 11.07 -6.60
N LEU A 72 -3.49 11.36 -7.68
CA LEU A 72 -4.49 10.45 -8.22
C LEU A 72 -3.91 9.05 -8.52
N ARG A 73 -2.61 8.94 -8.81
CA ARG A 73 -1.95 7.64 -8.99
C ARG A 73 -2.03 6.78 -7.75
N ASP A 74 -1.89 7.36 -6.56
CA ASP A 74 -1.97 6.64 -5.29
C ASP A 74 -3.41 6.17 -5.00
N LEU A 75 -4.40 7.01 -5.32
CA LEU A 75 -5.81 6.60 -5.27
C LEU A 75 -6.11 5.46 -6.24
N MET A 76 -5.64 5.55 -7.48
CA MET A 76 -5.84 4.51 -8.49
C MET A 76 -5.13 3.21 -8.13
N LYS A 77 -3.93 3.31 -7.54
CA LYS A 77 -3.18 2.18 -6.98
C LYS A 77 -3.96 1.50 -5.86
N TRP A 78 -4.48 2.29 -4.92
CA TRP A 78 -5.31 1.77 -3.84
C TRP A 78 -6.56 1.06 -4.38
N CYS A 79 -7.26 1.67 -5.34
CA CYS A 79 -8.42 1.06 -6.01
C CYS A 79 -8.07 -0.27 -6.70
N SER A 80 -6.92 -0.34 -7.41
CA SER A 80 -6.49 -1.58 -8.04
C SER A 80 -6.16 -2.69 -7.04
N ARG A 81 -5.64 -2.34 -5.85
CA ARG A 81 -5.37 -3.33 -4.79
C ARG A 81 -6.64 -3.90 -4.18
N ILE A 82 -7.64 -3.03 -3.96
CA ILE A 82 -8.85 -3.47 -3.25
C ILE A 82 -9.83 -4.21 -4.17
N SER A 83 -9.88 -3.85 -5.46
CA SER A 83 -10.88 -4.38 -6.40
C SER A 83 -10.92 -5.92 -6.49
N PRO A 84 -9.82 -6.67 -6.67
CA PRO A 84 -9.88 -8.12 -6.87
C PRO A 84 -10.53 -8.92 -5.73
N LYS A 85 -10.40 -8.44 -4.48
CA LYS A 85 -10.92 -9.10 -3.27
C LYS A 85 -12.09 -8.35 -2.63
N PHE A 86 -12.62 -7.33 -3.30
CA PHE A 86 -13.66 -6.51 -2.72
C PHE A 86 -14.99 -7.28 -2.64
N ASN A 87 -15.51 -7.41 -1.42
CA ASN A 87 -16.82 -7.97 -1.16
C ASN A 87 -17.51 -7.19 -0.04
N LEU A 88 -18.51 -6.39 -0.40
CA LEU A 88 -19.26 -5.53 0.54
C LEU A 88 -19.95 -6.33 1.66
N ARG A 89 -20.30 -7.60 1.42
CA ARG A 89 -20.95 -8.46 2.42
C ARG A 89 -19.97 -9.04 3.44
N SER A 90 -18.66 -8.97 3.18
CA SER A 90 -17.66 -9.47 4.10
C SER A 90 -17.50 -8.52 5.29
N SER A 91 -17.62 -9.03 6.52
CA SER A 91 -17.35 -8.23 7.73
C SER A 91 -15.92 -7.67 7.80
N GLN A 92 -15.00 -8.20 6.98
CA GLN A 92 -13.58 -7.83 6.94
C GLN A 92 -13.23 -6.84 5.81
N TYR A 93 -14.20 -6.39 5.00
CA TYR A 93 -13.88 -5.48 3.89
C TYR A 93 -13.27 -4.17 4.39
N ALA A 94 -13.80 -3.60 5.48
CA ALA A 94 -13.34 -2.32 6.02
C ALA A 94 -11.89 -2.42 6.50
N THR A 95 -11.56 -3.51 7.21
CA THR A 95 -10.19 -3.78 7.67
C THR A 95 -9.22 -3.98 6.52
N TYR A 96 -9.64 -4.69 5.47
CA TYR A 96 -8.82 -4.92 4.28
C TYR A 96 -8.53 -3.60 3.53
N VAL A 97 -9.58 -2.82 3.27
CA VAL A 97 -9.49 -1.52 2.60
C VAL A 97 -8.62 -0.54 3.39
N PHE A 98 -8.75 -0.54 4.72
CA PHE A 98 -7.95 0.27 5.63
C PHE A 98 -6.46 -0.09 5.61
N GLN A 99 -6.13 -1.37 5.73
CA GLN A 99 -4.73 -1.81 5.69
C GLN A 99 -4.10 -1.52 4.32
N ASP A 100 -4.85 -1.58 3.21
CA ASP A 100 -4.35 -1.20 1.88
C ASP A 100 -4.11 0.30 1.76
N ALA A 101 -4.97 1.11 2.39
CA ALA A 101 -4.78 2.56 2.48
C ALA A 101 -3.50 2.89 3.25
N GLN A 102 -3.27 2.20 4.38
CA GLN A 102 -2.06 2.34 5.19
C GLN A 102 -0.80 2.05 4.35
N ASP A 103 -0.79 0.97 3.58
CA ASP A 103 0.38 0.61 2.76
C ASP A 103 0.58 1.57 1.58
N CYS A 104 -0.48 2.00 0.90
CA CYS A 104 -0.39 2.91 -0.25
C CYS A 104 0.04 4.32 0.17
N PHE A 105 -0.65 4.90 1.16
CA PHE A 105 -0.48 6.30 1.52
C PHE A 105 0.55 6.52 2.63
N LEU A 106 0.70 5.58 3.56
CA LEU A 106 1.45 5.79 4.81
C LEU A 106 2.61 4.80 5.04
N GLY A 107 2.91 3.92 4.06
CA GLY A 107 3.98 2.93 4.17
C GLY A 107 5.38 3.54 4.38
N SER A 108 5.64 4.73 3.83
CA SER A 108 6.90 5.46 3.98
C SER A 108 6.95 6.38 5.20
N VAL A 109 5.85 6.52 5.94
CA VAL A 109 5.73 7.42 7.09
C VAL A 109 6.15 6.64 8.35
N PRO A 110 7.13 7.13 9.13
CA PRO A 110 7.50 6.50 10.40
C PRO A 110 6.33 6.44 11.37
N GLN A 111 6.42 5.56 12.35
CA GLN A 111 5.42 5.49 13.41
C GLN A 111 5.50 6.75 14.28
N SER A 112 4.50 7.61 14.18
CA SER A 112 4.35 8.84 14.96
C SER A 112 2.91 9.02 15.44
N GLN A 113 2.68 9.92 16.39
CA GLN A 113 1.34 10.27 16.84
C GLN A 113 0.51 10.86 15.68
N ASP A 114 1.14 11.63 14.79
CA ASP A 114 0.44 12.20 13.63
C ASP A 114 -0.03 11.11 12.66
N LYS A 115 0.80 10.08 12.43
CA LYS A 115 0.41 8.91 11.63
C LYS A 115 -0.79 8.19 12.25
N LEU A 116 -0.84 8.08 13.58
CA LEU A 116 -1.97 7.49 14.29
C LEU A 116 -3.24 8.31 14.10
N THR A 117 -3.19 9.63 14.28
CA THR A 117 -4.35 10.53 14.08
C THR A 117 -4.93 10.44 12.66
N VAL A 118 -4.05 10.33 11.66
CA VAL A 118 -4.47 10.18 10.25
C VAL A 118 -5.09 8.82 10.01
N LEU A 119 -4.48 7.75 10.52
CA LEU A 119 -5.06 6.41 10.43
C LEU A 119 -6.41 6.33 11.16
N GLU A 120 -6.58 7.00 12.29
CA GLU A 120 -7.87 7.12 12.96
C GLU A 120 -8.92 7.83 12.09
N SER A 121 -8.52 8.90 11.41
CA SER A 121 -9.38 9.65 10.49
C SER A 121 -9.77 8.81 9.26
N ILE A 122 -8.83 8.06 8.68
CA ILE A 122 -9.08 7.12 7.59
C ILE A 122 -10.02 6.00 8.07
N GLY A 123 -9.76 5.42 9.24
CA GLY A 123 -10.61 4.40 9.86
C GLY A 123 -12.03 4.90 10.08
N ALA A 124 -12.21 6.12 10.59
CA ALA A 124 -13.52 6.74 10.78
C ALA A 124 -14.29 6.88 9.46
N LYS A 125 -13.63 7.33 8.36
CA LYS A 125 -14.24 7.39 7.02
C LYS A 125 -14.64 6.02 6.47
N LEU A 126 -13.95 4.96 6.89
CA LEU A 126 -14.26 3.57 6.52
C LEU A 126 -15.24 2.89 7.49
N ASN A 127 -15.81 3.62 8.46
CA ASN A 127 -16.68 3.10 9.53
C ASN A 127 -16.00 2.08 10.45
N MET A 128 -14.71 2.24 10.72
CA MET A 128 -13.97 1.46 11.72
C MET A 128 -13.94 2.17 13.07
N ALA A 129 -14.05 1.40 14.15
CA ALA A 129 -13.92 1.93 15.50
C ALA A 129 -12.46 2.31 15.79
N LYS A 130 -12.25 3.37 16.59
CA LYS A 130 -10.91 3.84 16.99
C LYS A 130 -10.05 2.72 17.61
N SER A 131 -10.65 1.86 18.43
CA SER A 131 -9.96 0.71 19.04
C SER A 131 -9.46 -0.31 18.01
N GLN A 132 -10.19 -0.50 16.90
CA GLN A 132 -9.76 -1.38 15.80
C GLN A 132 -8.59 -0.77 15.05
N THR A 133 -8.66 0.51 14.71
CA THR A 133 -7.55 1.23 14.07
C THR A 133 -6.29 1.14 14.92
N GLU A 134 -6.37 1.48 16.21
CA GLU A 134 -5.22 1.44 17.13
C GLU A 134 -4.60 0.03 17.22
N PHE A 135 -5.44 -1.01 17.24
CA PHE A 135 -4.98 -2.39 17.19
C PHE A 135 -4.16 -2.68 15.91
N TYR A 136 -4.68 -2.30 14.74
CA TYR A 136 -3.98 -2.51 13.46
C TYR A 136 -2.66 -1.77 13.35
N VAL A 137 -2.55 -0.61 13.98
CA VAL A 137 -1.29 0.15 13.93
C VAL A 137 -0.26 -0.38 14.93
N ASN A 138 -0.66 -0.64 16.18
CA ASN A 138 0.30 -0.87 17.27
C ASN A 138 0.50 -2.35 17.62
N LYS A 139 -0.52 -3.20 17.43
CA LYS A 139 -0.54 -4.57 17.99
C LYS A 139 -0.63 -5.67 16.93
N PHE A 140 -1.12 -5.34 15.73
CA PHE A 140 -1.35 -6.34 14.70
C PHE A 140 -0.09 -7.08 14.27
N LYS A 141 -0.21 -8.41 14.22
CA LYS A 141 0.80 -9.35 13.73
C LYS A 141 0.10 -10.33 12.76
N PRO A 142 0.42 -10.30 11.47
CA PRO A 142 -0.15 -11.19 10.48
C PRO A 142 0.20 -12.65 10.78
N LYS A 143 -0.70 -13.56 10.43
CA LYS A 143 -0.43 -15.00 10.46
C LYS A 143 0.24 -15.40 9.15
N ILE A 144 1.18 -16.36 9.23
CA ILE A 144 1.82 -16.94 8.05
C ILE A 144 1.38 -18.39 7.96
N ASN A 145 0.74 -18.74 6.86
CA ASN A 145 0.38 -20.10 6.52
C ASN A 145 1.07 -20.48 5.20
N GLU A 146 1.67 -21.66 5.17
CA GLU A 146 2.34 -22.17 3.98
C GLU A 146 1.61 -23.41 3.49
N THR A 147 1.13 -23.38 2.24
CA THR A 147 0.58 -24.54 1.54
C THR A 147 1.58 -25.03 0.48
N GLU A 148 1.32 -26.16 -0.15
CA GLU A 148 2.18 -26.65 -1.24
C GLU A 148 2.19 -25.70 -2.44
N LEU A 149 1.08 -25.01 -2.69
CA LEU A 149 0.86 -24.17 -3.87
C LEU A 149 1.10 -22.68 -3.62
N ALA A 150 0.98 -22.21 -2.38
CA ALA A 150 1.07 -20.79 -2.06
C ALA A 150 1.67 -20.52 -0.67
N ILE A 151 2.10 -19.28 -0.45
CA ILE A 151 2.37 -18.73 0.87
C ILE A 151 1.34 -17.63 1.15
N VAL A 152 0.64 -17.75 2.28
CA VAL A 152 -0.34 -16.78 2.76
C VAL A 152 0.28 -16.02 3.93
N VAL A 153 0.42 -14.70 3.78
CA VAL A 153 0.91 -13.80 4.82
C VAL A 153 -0.19 -12.77 5.06
N GLY A 154 -0.91 -12.93 6.17
CA GLY A 154 -2.09 -12.13 6.50
C GLY A 154 -3.12 -12.10 5.37
N ARG A 155 -3.35 -10.93 4.76
CA ARG A 155 -4.32 -10.71 3.67
C ARG A 155 -3.79 -11.05 2.27
N SER A 156 -2.48 -11.30 2.13
CA SER A 156 -1.82 -11.50 0.85
C SER A 156 -1.47 -12.98 0.64
N GLU A 157 -1.79 -13.51 -0.53
CA GLU A 157 -1.48 -14.89 -0.93
C GLU A 157 -0.62 -14.85 -2.19
N VAL A 158 0.55 -15.48 -2.16
CA VAL A 158 1.49 -15.52 -3.29
C VAL A 158 1.72 -16.95 -3.73
N CYS A 159 1.42 -17.25 -5.00
CA CYS A 159 1.58 -18.58 -5.57
C CYS A 159 3.05 -18.96 -5.74
N LYS A 160 3.36 -20.24 -5.49
CA LYS A 160 4.68 -20.84 -5.71
C LYS A 160 4.82 -21.32 -7.15
N LYS A 161 6.05 -21.34 -7.68
CA LYS A 161 6.33 -21.95 -8.98
C LYS A 161 6.14 -23.48 -8.93
N LYS A 162 5.55 -24.05 -9.98
CA LYS A 162 5.20 -25.48 -10.07
C LYS A 162 6.41 -26.44 -9.94
N ASN A 163 7.64 -26.01 -10.23
CA ASN A 163 8.85 -26.85 -10.21
C ASN A 163 9.79 -26.59 -9.01
N THR A 164 9.26 -26.10 -7.89
CA THR A 164 10.08 -25.62 -6.75
C THR A 164 10.61 -26.73 -5.85
N THR A 165 10.00 -27.91 -5.85
CA THR A 165 10.33 -29.03 -4.94
C THR A 165 11.79 -29.48 -5.06
N LEU A 166 12.35 -29.51 -6.28
CA LEU A 166 13.72 -29.98 -6.52
C LEU A 166 14.81 -28.95 -6.14
N LYS A 167 14.53 -27.64 -6.26
CA LYS A 167 15.50 -26.59 -5.88
C LYS A 167 15.58 -26.35 -4.37
N ARG A 168 14.51 -26.68 -3.63
CA ARG A 168 14.40 -26.43 -2.18
C ARG A 168 15.35 -27.27 -1.33
N LEU A 169 15.78 -28.44 -1.82
CA LEU A 169 16.72 -29.35 -1.14
C LEU A 169 18.17 -28.84 -1.13
N SER A 170 18.52 -27.94 -2.06
CA SER A 170 19.91 -27.45 -2.24
C SER A 170 20.20 -26.09 -1.62
N LEU A 171 19.16 -25.30 -1.30
CA LEU A 171 19.32 -24.01 -0.63
C LEU A 171 19.06 -24.19 0.86
N SER A 172 20.10 -23.96 1.67
CA SER A 172 20.05 -23.92 3.13
C SER A 172 18.82 -23.15 3.62
N SER A 173 18.11 -23.70 4.60
CA SER A 173 16.95 -23.05 5.23
C SER A 173 17.29 -21.60 5.59
N THR A 174 16.65 -20.64 4.95
CA THR A 174 16.79 -19.23 5.34
C THR A 174 16.19 -19.06 6.72
N THR A 175 17.00 -18.84 7.75
CA THR A 175 16.52 -18.52 9.10
C THR A 175 15.83 -17.16 9.06
N PHE A 176 14.50 -17.16 9.10
CA PHE A 176 13.70 -15.94 9.11
C PHE A 176 13.11 -15.71 10.50
N SER A 177 13.29 -14.50 11.04
CA SER A 177 12.76 -14.13 12.34
C SER A 177 11.33 -13.61 12.19
N TYR A 178 10.37 -14.30 12.81
CA TYR A 178 8.95 -13.97 12.75
C TYR A 178 8.56 -12.87 13.77
N THR A 179 9.32 -11.77 13.83
CA THR A 179 8.96 -10.59 14.61
C THR A 179 7.75 -9.88 14.00
N ARG A 180 7.02 -9.09 14.79
CA ARG A 180 5.85 -8.35 14.30
C ARG A 180 6.20 -7.47 13.11
N GLN A 181 7.31 -6.74 13.22
CA GLN A 181 7.80 -5.82 12.20
C GLN A 181 8.17 -6.55 10.91
N ALA A 182 8.89 -7.67 11.02
CA ALA A 182 9.28 -8.46 9.85
C ALA A 182 8.07 -9.07 9.12
N VAL A 183 7.09 -9.57 9.87
CA VAL A 183 5.89 -10.17 9.28
C VAL A 183 4.96 -9.11 8.67
N ASN A 184 4.82 -7.93 9.28
CA ASN A 184 4.10 -6.80 8.68
C ASN A 184 4.77 -6.36 7.36
N LEU A 185 6.10 -6.22 7.37
CA LEU A 185 6.85 -5.87 6.15
C LEU A 185 6.67 -6.95 5.07
N LEU A 186 6.75 -8.22 5.46
CA LEU A 186 6.53 -9.34 4.54
C LEU A 186 5.13 -9.32 3.93
N GLU A 187 4.08 -9.04 4.72
CA GLU A 187 2.71 -8.90 4.21
C GLU A 187 2.60 -7.79 3.16
N SER A 188 3.17 -6.61 3.43
CA SER A 188 3.18 -5.48 2.48
C SER A 188 3.97 -5.80 1.21
N ILE A 189 5.09 -6.53 1.31
CA ILE A 189 5.84 -7.00 0.14
C ILE A 189 4.99 -7.98 -0.68
N CYS A 190 4.35 -8.96 -0.03
CA CYS A 190 3.44 -9.89 -0.71
C CYS A 190 2.30 -9.16 -1.42
N ALA A 191 1.71 -8.14 -0.78
CA ALA A 191 0.65 -7.32 -1.36
C ALA A 191 1.13 -6.60 -2.64
N ALA A 192 2.32 -6.01 -2.61
CA ALA A 192 2.87 -5.33 -3.78
C ALA A 192 3.25 -6.29 -4.91
N VAL A 193 3.80 -7.47 -4.59
CA VAL A 193 4.10 -8.52 -5.58
C VAL A 193 2.84 -8.97 -6.31
N ASN A 194 1.74 -9.18 -5.59
CA ASN A 194 0.46 -9.56 -6.18
C ASN A 194 -0.12 -8.49 -7.12
N ASN A 195 0.17 -7.23 -6.85
CA ASN A 195 -0.31 -6.10 -7.65
C ASN A 195 0.72 -5.62 -8.69
N VAL A 196 1.84 -6.32 -8.84
CA VAL A 196 2.92 -5.98 -9.79
C VAL A 196 3.41 -4.54 -9.58
N GLU A 197 3.60 -4.16 -8.33
CA GLU A 197 3.96 -2.79 -7.98
C GLU A 197 5.45 -2.65 -7.66
N PRO A 198 6.12 -1.58 -8.13
CA PRO A 198 7.48 -1.30 -7.73
C PRO A 198 7.52 -0.89 -6.25
N LEU A 199 8.44 -1.47 -5.50
CA LEU A 199 8.69 -1.14 -4.09
C LEU A 199 10.14 -0.70 -3.89
N LEU A 200 10.31 0.36 -3.09
CA LEU A 200 11.60 0.79 -2.55
C LEU A 200 11.55 0.65 -1.03
N LEU A 201 12.41 -0.20 -0.46
CA LEU A 201 12.47 -0.45 0.98
C LEU A 201 13.64 0.35 1.59
N VAL A 202 13.33 1.43 2.31
CA VAL A 202 14.34 2.31 2.94
C VAL A 202 14.34 2.11 4.46
N GLY A 203 15.51 2.24 5.10
CA GLY A 203 15.69 2.25 6.55
C GLY A 203 17.08 1.73 6.95
N GLU A 204 17.37 1.71 8.24
CA GLU A 204 18.66 1.22 8.77
C GLU A 204 19.00 -0.20 8.29
N THR A 205 20.28 -0.46 8.07
CA THR A 205 20.77 -1.81 7.76
C THR A 205 20.51 -2.75 8.93
N GLY A 206 20.24 -4.03 8.66
CA GLY A 206 20.01 -5.03 9.71
C GLY A 206 18.57 -5.18 10.20
N VAL A 207 17.64 -4.31 9.81
CA VAL A 207 16.19 -4.44 10.18
C VAL A 207 15.42 -5.49 9.38
N GLY A 208 16.10 -6.36 8.63
CA GLY A 208 15.48 -7.51 7.96
C GLY A 208 14.81 -7.25 6.61
N LYS A 209 15.00 -6.08 5.98
CA LYS A 209 14.43 -5.76 4.65
C LYS A 209 14.85 -6.77 3.57
N THR A 210 16.16 -6.94 3.39
CA THR A 210 16.73 -7.90 2.43
C THR A 210 16.34 -9.33 2.78
N ALA A 211 16.31 -9.67 4.08
CA ALA A 211 15.90 -10.98 4.56
C ALA A 211 14.43 -11.31 4.22
N CYS A 212 13.51 -10.34 4.28
CA CYS A 212 12.11 -10.54 3.88
C CYS A 212 11.99 -10.87 2.39
N VAL A 213 12.71 -10.14 1.54
CA VAL A 213 12.70 -10.37 0.07
C VAL A 213 13.32 -11.72 -0.27
N GLN A 214 14.46 -12.06 0.35
CA GLN A 214 15.11 -13.37 0.20
C GLN A 214 14.20 -14.51 0.66
N TYR A 215 13.56 -14.35 1.82
CA TYR A 215 12.62 -15.33 2.36
C TYR A 215 11.43 -15.56 1.42
N LEU A 216 10.80 -14.50 0.92
CA LEU A 216 9.68 -14.62 0.00
C LEU A 216 10.09 -15.28 -1.32
N ALA A 217 11.24 -14.89 -1.90
CA ALA A 217 11.76 -15.49 -3.12
C ALA A 217 12.02 -17.00 -2.94
N PHE A 218 12.65 -17.39 -1.82
CA PHE A 218 12.88 -18.78 -1.46
C PHE A 218 11.57 -19.56 -1.32
N LYS A 219 10.60 -19.03 -0.56
CA LYS A 219 9.31 -19.69 -0.32
C LYS A 219 8.46 -19.83 -1.57
N THR A 220 8.55 -18.89 -2.51
CA THR A 220 7.79 -18.91 -3.76
C THR A 220 8.53 -19.61 -4.91
N GLY A 221 9.81 -19.98 -4.72
CA GLY A 221 10.63 -20.61 -5.74
C GLY A 221 11.15 -19.66 -6.83
N HIS A 222 11.19 -18.36 -6.55
CA HIS A 222 11.75 -17.36 -7.45
C HIS A 222 13.24 -17.13 -7.16
N SER A 223 14.01 -16.88 -8.22
CA SER A 223 15.41 -16.48 -8.08
C SER A 223 15.48 -14.99 -7.76
N LEU A 224 16.15 -14.64 -6.66
CA LEU A 224 16.50 -13.25 -6.35
C LEU A 224 17.78 -12.87 -7.09
N ARG A 225 17.73 -11.80 -7.89
CA ARG A 225 18.93 -11.18 -8.48
C ARG A 225 19.30 -9.97 -7.63
N VAL A 226 20.53 -9.98 -7.11
CA VAL A 226 21.16 -8.81 -6.48
C VAL A 226 22.08 -8.20 -7.54
N ILE A 227 21.90 -6.91 -7.81
CA ILE A 227 22.71 -6.13 -8.76
C ILE A 227 23.78 -5.38 -7.98
#